data_AF-A0A8R7TY13-F1
#
_entry.id   AF-A0A8R7TY13-F1
#
_cell.length_a   1.000
_cell.length_b   1.000
_cell.length_c   1.000
_cell.angle_alpha   90.00
_cell.angle_beta   90.00
_cell.angle_gamma   90.00
#
_symmetry.space_group_name_H-M   'P 1'
#
loop_
_entity.id
_entity.type
_entity.pdbx_description
1 polymer ?
#
loop_
_entity_poly.entity_id
_entity_poly.type
_entity_poly.pdbx_seq_one_letter_code
_entity_poly.pdbx_strand_id
1 'polypeptide(L)'
;MLRPSPLLPVPGASASATAAPPGRAASMRMFHGDVFLGEADVFPIKPGPEGALPFPSNEIRISHLSPASERCPPLAILQTIAPFSVRCKLQARPLPPHPSLHRLYLTCFNEYKSAVVVVGDEELHLVAMPSKVEKVPCFWCCSVRAGLYAASVGMLNLRCLAIVFDLDETLIVANTMRSFESRIEMLSRRMDIEDDPVRVAGMSAEIKRYIEDRELLKEFIDTDTVTDNGRIVGTQKEEVQPMPGVQERLVRPVIRLPERNAILTRINPEIRDTSVFVKLRPAWEDLRSYLTAKGRKRFEVYVCTMAERDYALEIWRLLDPEANLISLNNLSDRVVCVKAGSKKSLQHVFREGGCHPKMAMVIDDRLQVWDEKDQHRVHVVPAYAPYYAPQAEMANAVPVLCVARNVACNVRGGFFREFDENLLKKVFELLYENELLDLPYAPDVGDYLVSEDPNFPPSNKDPAPIPEGMSGAEVEKRLNGRAYQGDQKQISSSIRPSGTSNTVFILVTCLWTFFLLAFPRLVLVWYFHFEDIHIFLPREDYCTVK
;
A
#
# COMPACT_ATOMS: atom_id res chain seq x y z
N MET A 1 70.45 10.50 -49.82
CA MET A 1 70.75 9.20 -50.49
C MET A 1 69.57 8.29 -50.13
N LEU A 2 68.67 7.84 -51.04
CA LEU A 2 68.87 6.91 -52.18
C LEU A 2 69.67 5.67 -51.73
N ARG A 3 69.21 4.41 -51.82
CA ARG A 3 68.04 3.70 -52.41
C ARG A 3 68.05 2.25 -51.79
N PRO A 4 67.25 1.23 -52.20
CA PRO A 4 66.00 1.16 -52.98
C PRO A 4 64.88 0.27 -52.34
N SER A 5 63.69 0.26 -52.94
CA SER A 5 62.63 -0.75 -52.72
C SER A 5 62.67 -1.85 -53.78
N PRO A 6 62.29 -3.08 -53.41
CA PRO A 6 61.22 -3.86 -54.06
C PRO A 6 60.24 -4.45 -53.00
N LEU A 7 59.03 -4.97 -53.28
CA LEU A 7 58.16 -5.01 -54.47
C LEU A 7 56.70 -5.25 -53.99
N LEU A 8 55.72 -5.37 -54.91
CA LEU A 8 54.37 -5.89 -54.64
C LEU A 8 54.02 -7.01 -55.64
N PRO A 9 53.13 -7.95 -55.27
CA PRO A 9 51.88 -8.06 -56.05
C PRO A 9 50.61 -8.42 -55.26
N VAL A 10 49.57 -7.59 -55.48
CA VAL A 10 48.14 -7.92 -55.79
C VAL A 10 47.29 -8.75 -54.78
N PRO A 11 46.02 -8.37 -54.48
CA PRO A 11 45.26 -8.86 -53.33
C PRO A 11 44.27 -10.01 -53.63
N GLY A 12 43.85 -10.73 -52.58
CA GLY A 12 42.73 -11.69 -52.65
C GLY A 12 42.23 -12.16 -51.28
N ALA A 13 40.91 -12.38 -51.20
CA ALA A 13 40.15 -13.02 -50.12
C ALA A 13 40.16 -12.33 -48.73
N SER A 14 39.04 -11.68 -48.43
CA SER A 14 38.62 -11.31 -47.08
C SER A 14 38.44 -12.54 -46.17
N ALA A 15 39.18 -12.60 -45.06
CA ALA A 15 38.81 -13.38 -43.89
C ALA A 15 38.09 -12.47 -42.90
N SER A 16 36.77 -12.66 -42.76
CA SER A 16 35.98 -12.03 -41.71
C SER A 16 36.50 -12.43 -40.34
N ALA A 17 36.78 -11.44 -39.48
CA ALA A 17 37.00 -11.70 -38.07
C ALA A 17 35.69 -12.25 -37.48
N THR A 18 35.62 -13.56 -37.29
CA THR A 18 34.49 -14.22 -36.63
C THR A 18 34.41 -13.73 -35.18
N ALA A 19 33.39 -12.94 -34.87
CA ALA A 19 33.06 -12.59 -33.50
C ALA A 19 32.82 -13.87 -32.70
N ALA A 20 33.48 -14.00 -31.55
CA ALA A 20 33.21 -15.10 -30.63
C ALA A 20 31.77 -14.97 -30.07
N PRO A 21 31.04 -16.07 -29.87
CA PRO A 21 29.65 -16.02 -29.43
C PRO A 21 29.53 -15.56 -27.96
N PRO A 22 28.47 -14.83 -27.60
CA PRO A 22 28.22 -14.39 -26.23
C PRO A 22 27.74 -15.55 -25.35
N GLY A 23 28.22 -15.61 -24.09
CA GLY A 23 27.67 -16.45 -23.04
C GLY A 23 27.88 -17.97 -23.24
N ARG A 24 28.89 -18.55 -22.58
CA ARG A 24 29.09 -20.00 -22.56
C ARG A 24 27.99 -20.66 -21.73
N ALA A 25 27.05 -21.36 -22.39
CA ALA A 25 25.99 -22.09 -21.71
C ALA A 25 26.57 -23.16 -20.76
N ALA A 26 25.99 -23.27 -19.57
CA ALA A 26 26.35 -24.28 -18.58
C ALA A 26 25.33 -25.41 -18.58
N SER A 27 25.78 -26.66 -18.62
CA SER A 27 24.88 -27.83 -18.55
C SER A 27 24.61 -28.21 -17.10
N MET A 28 23.34 -28.42 -16.76
CA MET A 28 22.92 -28.78 -15.41
C MET A 28 21.90 -29.91 -15.41
N ARG A 29 21.99 -30.77 -14.39
CA ARG A 29 21.02 -31.85 -14.15
C ARG A 29 19.84 -31.31 -13.35
N MET A 30 18.62 -31.62 -13.78
CA MET A 30 17.38 -31.18 -13.14
C MET A 30 16.74 -32.33 -12.33
N PHE A 31 16.35 -32.03 -11.09
CA PHE A 31 15.70 -32.95 -10.18
C PHE A 31 14.46 -32.30 -9.54
N HIS A 32 13.50 -33.13 -9.11
CA HIS A 32 12.44 -32.74 -8.17
C HIS A 32 12.56 -33.66 -6.95
N GLY A 33 12.94 -33.09 -5.80
CA GLY A 33 13.53 -33.88 -4.72
C GLY A 33 14.76 -34.65 -5.23
N ASP A 34 14.72 -35.98 -5.09
CA ASP A 34 15.76 -36.88 -5.62
C ASP A 34 15.41 -37.52 -6.98
N VAL A 35 14.25 -37.19 -7.55
CA VAL A 35 13.82 -37.75 -8.85
C VAL A 35 14.45 -36.95 -9.99
N PHE A 36 15.35 -37.59 -10.74
CA PHE A 36 15.94 -37.02 -11.95
C PHE A 36 14.87 -36.78 -13.02
N LEU A 37 14.83 -35.57 -13.58
CA LEU A 37 13.88 -35.16 -14.61
C LEU A 37 14.50 -35.14 -16.00
N GLY A 38 15.76 -34.68 -16.10
CA GLY A 38 16.50 -34.51 -17.35
C GLY A 38 17.65 -33.52 -17.23
N GLU A 39 18.29 -33.19 -18.35
CA GLU A 39 19.31 -32.14 -18.44
C GLU A 39 18.77 -30.87 -19.11
N ALA A 40 19.30 -29.72 -18.71
CA ALA A 40 19.08 -28.43 -19.36
C ALA A 40 20.39 -27.65 -19.51
N ASP A 41 20.47 -26.86 -20.58
CA ASP A 41 21.51 -25.85 -20.78
C ASP A 41 21.02 -24.50 -20.24
N VAL A 42 21.90 -23.81 -19.51
CA VAL A 42 21.61 -22.59 -18.76
C VAL A 42 22.34 -21.40 -19.36
N PHE A 43 21.59 -20.35 -19.63
CA PHE A 43 22.05 -19.12 -20.27
C PHE A 43 21.87 -17.93 -19.30
N PRO A 44 22.92 -17.50 -18.58
CA PRO A 44 22.88 -16.33 -17.71
C PRO A 44 22.55 -15.05 -18.50
N ILE A 45 21.74 -14.16 -17.94
CA ILE A 45 21.42 -12.89 -18.61
C ILE A 45 22.62 -11.92 -18.60
N LYS A 46 23.38 -11.88 -17.50
CA LYS A 46 24.60 -11.07 -17.39
C LYS A 46 25.84 -11.90 -17.72
N PRO A 47 26.74 -11.48 -18.62
CA PRO A 47 28.02 -12.14 -18.85
C PRO A 47 29.08 -11.75 -17.81
N GLY A 48 30.03 -12.65 -17.52
CA GLY A 48 31.21 -12.38 -16.69
C GLY A 48 31.13 -12.93 -15.26
N PRO A 49 32.04 -12.51 -14.34
CA PRO A 49 32.07 -12.99 -12.96
C PRO A 49 30.81 -12.65 -12.14
N GLU A 50 30.13 -11.55 -12.46
CA GLU A 50 28.81 -11.19 -11.90
C GLU A 50 27.65 -12.02 -12.48
N GLY A 51 27.93 -12.79 -13.55
CA GLY A 51 27.02 -13.71 -14.24
C GLY A 51 27.04 -15.13 -13.67
N ALA A 52 27.43 -15.30 -12.40
CA ALA A 52 27.41 -16.59 -11.73
C ALA A 52 26.02 -17.24 -11.83
N LEU A 53 26.00 -18.56 -12.04
CA LEU A 53 24.75 -19.33 -12.10
C LEU A 53 23.99 -19.13 -10.78
N PRO A 54 22.66 -18.93 -10.81
CA PRO A 54 21.89 -18.67 -9.59
C PRO A 54 21.74 -19.90 -8.69
N PHE A 55 22.19 -21.08 -9.15
CA PHE A 55 22.09 -22.34 -8.43
C PHE A 55 23.39 -22.63 -7.63
N PRO A 56 23.30 -23.04 -6.36
CA PRO A 56 24.47 -23.23 -5.48
C PRO A 56 25.32 -24.47 -5.81
N SER A 57 24.93 -25.26 -6.82
CA SER A 57 25.62 -26.48 -7.25
C SER A 57 25.46 -26.65 -8.76
N ASN A 58 26.10 -27.67 -9.36
CA ASN A 58 25.90 -28.02 -10.78
C ASN A 58 24.56 -28.75 -11.05
N GLU A 59 23.59 -28.63 -10.14
CA GLU A 59 22.27 -29.25 -10.20
C GLU A 59 21.17 -28.23 -9.90
N ILE A 60 20.04 -28.36 -10.59
CA ILE A 60 18.81 -27.62 -10.35
C ILE A 60 17.87 -28.54 -9.57
N ARG A 61 17.69 -28.30 -8.28
CA ARG A 61 16.87 -29.13 -7.37
C ARG A 61 15.57 -28.42 -7.01
N ILE A 62 14.50 -28.77 -7.73
CA ILE A 62 13.15 -28.26 -7.49
C ILE A 62 12.67 -28.79 -6.14
N SER A 63 12.30 -27.86 -5.26
CA SER A 63 11.80 -28.12 -3.91
C SER A 63 10.29 -28.37 -3.93
N HIS A 64 9.54 -27.57 -4.69
CA HIS A 64 8.08 -27.67 -4.79
C HIS A 64 7.56 -26.97 -6.07
N LEU A 65 6.25 -27.05 -6.33
CA LEU A 65 5.56 -26.24 -7.33
C LEU A 65 4.87 -25.05 -6.64
N SER A 66 4.97 -23.86 -7.22
CA SER A 66 4.34 -22.66 -6.66
C SER A 66 2.81 -22.79 -6.57
N PRO A 67 2.14 -22.01 -5.71
CA PRO A 67 0.68 -21.84 -5.78
C PRO A 67 0.25 -21.43 -7.20
N ALA A 68 -0.89 -21.95 -7.64
CA ALA A 68 -1.48 -21.59 -8.92
C ALA A 68 -2.31 -20.31 -8.80
N SER A 69 -2.34 -19.51 -9.86
CA SER A 69 -3.32 -18.45 -10.04
C SER A 69 -4.41 -18.90 -11.00
N GLU A 70 -5.66 -18.49 -10.76
CA GLU A 70 -6.79 -18.75 -11.65
C GLU A 70 -6.79 -17.82 -12.89
N ARG A 71 -5.90 -16.83 -12.92
CA ARG A 71 -6.01 -15.66 -13.84
C ARG A 71 -4.68 -15.20 -14.43
N CYS A 72 -3.58 -15.37 -13.70
CA CYS A 72 -2.29 -14.73 -14.00
C CYS A 72 -1.20 -15.78 -14.19
N PRO A 73 -0.49 -15.82 -15.33
CA PRO A 73 0.68 -16.69 -15.47
C PRO A 73 1.78 -16.22 -14.49
N PRO A 74 2.68 -17.12 -14.03
CA PRO A 74 3.70 -16.79 -13.04
C PRO A 74 4.55 -15.56 -13.40
N LEU A 75 4.86 -15.35 -14.69
CA LEU A 75 5.63 -14.20 -15.15
C LEU A 75 4.95 -12.86 -14.87
N ALA A 76 3.60 -12.78 -14.94
CA ALA A 76 2.88 -11.55 -14.62
C ALA A 76 2.95 -11.21 -13.13
N ILE A 77 2.84 -12.23 -12.27
CA ILE A 77 2.99 -12.09 -10.81
C ILE A 77 4.42 -11.63 -10.49
N LEU A 78 5.42 -12.33 -11.01
CA LEU A 78 6.84 -12.05 -10.80
C LEU A 78 7.23 -10.66 -11.31
N GLN A 79 6.79 -10.25 -12.51
CA GLN A 79 7.09 -8.91 -13.02
C GLN A 79 6.47 -7.79 -12.15
N THR A 80 5.34 -8.04 -11.49
CA THR A 80 4.70 -7.05 -10.60
C THR A 80 5.48 -6.83 -9.30
N ILE A 81 6.05 -7.90 -8.74
CA ILE A 81 6.65 -7.91 -7.38
C ILE A 81 8.18 -7.98 -7.36
N ALA A 82 8.78 -8.34 -8.49
CA ALA A 82 10.21 -8.44 -8.72
C ALA A 82 10.51 -8.11 -10.20
N PRO A 83 10.25 -6.87 -10.66
CA PRO A 83 10.48 -6.49 -12.06
C PRO A 83 11.95 -6.69 -12.46
N PHE A 84 12.16 -7.23 -13.67
CA PHE A 84 13.50 -7.53 -14.22
C PHE A 84 14.34 -8.52 -13.39
N SER A 85 13.70 -9.37 -12.60
CA SER A 85 14.35 -10.39 -11.75
C SER A 85 14.87 -11.64 -12.48
N VAL A 86 14.77 -11.70 -13.81
CA VAL A 86 15.22 -12.84 -14.61
C VAL A 86 16.74 -12.98 -14.51
N ARG A 87 17.19 -14.11 -13.94
CA ARG A 87 18.62 -14.43 -13.70
C ARG A 87 19.24 -15.17 -14.88
N CYS A 88 18.50 -16.14 -15.43
CA CYS A 88 18.91 -16.94 -16.58
C CYS A 88 17.70 -17.48 -17.36
N LYS A 89 17.97 -17.92 -18.59
CA LYS A 89 17.08 -18.74 -19.41
C LYS A 89 17.54 -20.21 -19.34
N LEU A 90 16.61 -21.16 -19.38
CA LEU A 90 16.87 -22.60 -19.39
C LEU A 90 16.25 -23.24 -20.63
N GLN A 91 16.98 -24.16 -21.25
CA GLN A 91 16.53 -24.95 -22.39
C GLN A 91 16.83 -26.42 -22.14
N ALA A 92 15.80 -27.26 -22.14
CA ALA A 92 15.97 -28.70 -21.94
C ALA A 92 16.70 -29.35 -23.12
N ARG A 93 17.55 -30.34 -22.83
CA ARG A 93 18.25 -31.08 -23.89
C ARG A 93 17.29 -32.02 -24.62
N PRO A 94 17.36 -32.09 -25.97
CA PRO A 94 16.49 -32.97 -26.75
C PRO A 94 16.91 -34.44 -26.70
N LEU A 95 18.19 -34.73 -26.38
CA LEU A 95 18.77 -36.07 -26.39
C LEU A 95 19.59 -36.33 -25.12
N PRO A 96 19.37 -37.46 -24.42
CA PRO A 96 18.24 -38.38 -24.60
C PRO A 96 16.90 -37.67 -24.29
N PRO A 97 15.76 -38.12 -24.86
CA PRO A 97 14.48 -37.50 -24.57
C PRO A 97 14.14 -37.63 -23.08
N HIS A 98 13.60 -36.56 -22.50
CA HIS A 98 13.31 -36.45 -21.06
C HIS A 98 11.81 -36.24 -20.79
N PRO A 99 10.96 -37.30 -20.80
CA PRO A 99 9.51 -37.19 -20.59
C PRO A 99 9.13 -36.54 -19.25
N SER A 100 9.91 -36.78 -18.19
CA SER A 100 9.67 -36.22 -16.86
C SER A 100 9.83 -34.69 -16.84
N LEU A 101 10.86 -34.16 -17.51
CA LEU A 101 11.08 -32.72 -17.65
C LEU A 101 10.03 -32.08 -18.58
N HIS A 102 9.62 -32.77 -19.64
CA HIS A 102 8.52 -32.30 -20.49
C HIS A 102 7.18 -32.26 -19.75
N ARG A 103 6.88 -33.26 -18.91
CA ARG A 103 5.70 -33.25 -18.03
C ARG A 103 5.73 -32.10 -17.03
N LEU A 104 6.88 -31.81 -16.40
CA LEU A 104 7.04 -30.65 -15.52
C LEU A 104 6.68 -29.35 -16.26
N TYR A 105 7.23 -29.15 -17.45
CA TYR A 105 6.95 -27.99 -18.28
C TYR A 105 5.46 -27.84 -18.58
N LEU A 106 4.79 -28.92 -19.00
CA LEU A 106 3.35 -28.89 -19.27
C LEU A 106 2.50 -28.60 -18.02
N THR A 107 2.86 -29.15 -16.86
CA THR A 107 2.21 -28.83 -15.58
C THR A 107 2.40 -27.35 -15.23
N CYS A 108 3.61 -26.81 -15.31
CA CYS A 108 3.87 -25.40 -15.05
C CYS A 108 3.09 -24.48 -16.00
N PHE A 109 3.14 -24.76 -17.31
CA PHE A 109 2.51 -23.95 -18.35
C PHE A 109 0.96 -23.98 -18.26
N ASN A 110 0.36 -25.17 -18.18
CA ASN A 110 -1.10 -25.33 -18.23
C ASN A 110 -1.80 -25.00 -16.91
N GLU A 111 -1.14 -25.15 -15.76
CA GLU A 111 -1.73 -24.92 -14.43
C GLU A 111 -1.34 -23.56 -13.83
N TYR A 112 -0.68 -22.68 -14.60
CA TYR A 112 -0.10 -21.41 -14.14
C TYR A 112 0.73 -21.56 -12.85
N LYS A 113 1.62 -22.55 -12.87
CA LYS A 113 2.58 -22.83 -11.80
C LYS A 113 4.01 -22.61 -12.30
N SER A 114 4.92 -22.44 -11.36
CA SER A 114 6.36 -22.44 -11.60
C SER A 114 7.01 -23.54 -10.76
N ALA A 115 8.12 -24.09 -11.23
CA ALA A 115 8.92 -24.99 -10.42
C ALA A 115 9.88 -24.16 -9.55
N VAL A 116 9.83 -24.35 -8.23
CA VAL A 116 10.54 -23.49 -7.28
C VAL A 116 11.79 -24.19 -6.76
N VAL A 117 12.93 -23.50 -6.84
CA VAL A 117 14.18 -23.87 -6.17
C VAL A 117 14.44 -22.85 -5.06
N VAL A 118 14.55 -23.30 -3.81
CA VAL A 118 14.83 -22.40 -2.67
C VAL A 118 16.33 -22.26 -2.46
N VAL A 119 16.83 -21.03 -2.38
CA VAL A 119 18.25 -20.71 -2.18
C VAL A 119 18.37 -19.62 -1.11
N GLY A 120 18.63 -20.01 0.14
CA GLY A 120 18.67 -19.08 1.27
C GLY A 120 17.28 -18.49 1.55
N ASP A 121 17.17 -17.16 1.49
CA ASP A 121 15.92 -16.41 1.59
C ASP A 121 15.28 -16.04 0.23
N GLU A 122 15.82 -16.56 -0.88
CA GLU A 122 15.27 -16.41 -2.23
C GLU A 122 14.57 -17.68 -2.75
N GLU A 123 13.49 -17.48 -3.49
CA GLU A 123 12.82 -18.47 -4.33
C GLU A 123 13.16 -18.20 -5.80
N LEU A 124 13.79 -19.16 -6.46
CA LEU A 124 14.03 -19.16 -7.90
C LEU A 124 12.86 -19.87 -8.60
N HIS A 125 12.05 -19.09 -9.31
CA HIS A 125 10.88 -19.58 -10.04
C HIS A 125 11.26 -19.91 -11.49
N LEU A 126 11.20 -21.19 -11.85
CA LEU A 126 11.29 -21.66 -13.22
C LEU A 126 9.92 -21.53 -13.88
N VAL A 127 9.72 -20.45 -14.62
CA VAL A 127 8.49 -20.15 -15.36
C VAL A 127 8.57 -20.80 -16.73
N ALA A 128 7.64 -21.69 -17.05
CA ALA A 128 7.56 -22.31 -18.37
C ALA A 128 7.19 -21.26 -19.43
N MET A 129 8.03 -21.12 -20.46
CA MET A 129 7.86 -20.13 -21.52
C MET A 129 7.60 -20.80 -22.88
N PRO A 130 6.61 -20.35 -23.66
CA PRO A 130 6.39 -20.84 -25.01
C PRO A 130 7.52 -20.37 -25.93
N SER A 131 7.88 -21.17 -26.93
CA SER A 131 8.93 -20.83 -27.91
C SER A 131 8.41 -21.06 -29.33
N LYS A 132 8.90 -20.27 -30.28
CA LYS A 132 8.63 -20.46 -31.73
C LYS A 132 9.77 -21.20 -32.43
N VAL A 133 10.99 -21.11 -31.90
CA VAL A 133 12.19 -21.77 -32.43
C VAL A 133 12.36 -23.16 -31.83
N GLU A 134 12.24 -23.26 -30.51
CA GLU A 134 12.55 -24.47 -29.75
C GLU A 134 11.37 -25.42 -29.63
N LYS A 135 11.67 -26.71 -29.79
CA LYS A 135 10.71 -27.82 -29.65
C LYS A 135 10.91 -28.61 -28.35
N VAL A 136 11.66 -28.02 -27.43
CA VAL A 136 12.02 -28.57 -26.12
C VAL A 136 11.44 -27.69 -25.01
N PRO A 137 11.27 -28.22 -23.79
CA PRO A 137 10.94 -27.40 -22.62
C PRO A 137 11.87 -26.21 -22.42
N CYS A 138 11.29 -25.02 -22.33
CA CYS A 138 11.99 -23.75 -22.16
C CYS A 138 11.47 -23.04 -20.90
N PHE A 139 12.37 -22.46 -20.11
CA PHE A 139 12.00 -21.72 -18.90
C PHE A 139 12.76 -20.41 -18.77
N TRP A 140 12.14 -19.41 -18.15
CA TRP A 140 12.83 -18.27 -17.55
C TRP A 140 12.96 -18.49 -16.05
N CYS A 141 14.12 -18.20 -15.49
CA CYS A 141 14.39 -18.31 -14.06
C CYS A 141 14.38 -16.92 -13.42
N CYS A 142 13.32 -16.59 -12.68
CA CYS A 142 13.19 -15.33 -11.94
C CYS A 142 13.55 -15.54 -10.46
N SER A 143 14.19 -14.57 -9.81
CA SER A 143 14.37 -14.58 -8.35
C SER A 143 13.38 -13.65 -7.62
N VAL A 144 12.86 -14.10 -6.49
CA VAL A 144 12.04 -13.29 -5.57
C VAL A 144 12.36 -13.68 -4.14
N ARG A 145 12.15 -12.78 -3.17
CA ARG A 145 12.21 -13.17 -1.74
C ARG A 145 11.17 -14.25 -1.45
N ALA A 146 11.57 -15.26 -0.69
CA ALA A 146 10.72 -16.38 -0.32
C ALA A 146 9.38 -15.95 0.27
N GLY A 147 8.30 -16.63 -0.11
CA GLY A 147 6.93 -16.39 0.35
C GLY A 147 6.21 -15.23 -0.34
N LEU A 148 6.94 -14.25 -0.91
CA LEU A 148 6.33 -13.07 -1.53
C LEU A 148 5.50 -13.43 -2.77
N TYR A 149 5.92 -14.43 -3.57
CA TYR A 149 5.12 -14.95 -4.68
C TYR A 149 3.77 -15.51 -4.19
N ALA A 150 3.79 -16.33 -3.14
CA ALA A 150 2.60 -16.98 -2.60
C ALA A 150 1.58 -15.96 -2.05
N ALA A 151 2.05 -14.96 -1.29
CA ALA A 151 1.20 -13.85 -0.84
C ALA A 151 0.57 -13.08 -2.02
N SER A 152 1.37 -12.81 -3.05
CA SER A 152 0.96 -11.99 -4.20
C SER A 152 -0.03 -12.68 -5.12
N VAL A 153 0.01 -14.01 -5.26
CA VAL A 153 -1.01 -14.81 -5.97
C VAL A 153 -2.41 -14.52 -5.43
N GLY A 154 -2.58 -14.58 -4.10
CA GLY A 154 -3.87 -14.32 -3.45
C GLY A 154 -4.37 -12.90 -3.70
N MET A 155 -3.48 -11.91 -3.56
CA MET A 155 -3.81 -10.50 -3.76
C MET A 155 -4.22 -10.19 -5.22
N LEU A 156 -3.47 -10.69 -6.21
CA LEU A 156 -3.73 -10.43 -7.63
C LEU A 156 -4.96 -11.19 -8.17
N ASN A 157 -5.30 -12.36 -7.60
CA ASN A 157 -6.55 -13.07 -7.88
C ASN A 157 -7.76 -12.29 -7.34
N LEU A 158 -7.70 -11.85 -6.07
CA LEU A 158 -8.80 -11.16 -5.39
C LEU A 158 -8.96 -9.68 -5.81
N ARG A 159 -8.03 -9.13 -6.61
CA ARG A 159 -7.91 -7.70 -6.91
C ARG A 159 -7.80 -6.87 -5.63
N CYS A 160 -6.92 -7.34 -4.75
CA CYS A 160 -6.66 -6.81 -3.42
C CYS A 160 -5.28 -6.13 -3.39
N LEU A 161 -5.18 -5.00 -2.71
CA LEU A 161 -3.91 -4.29 -2.43
C LEU A 161 -3.67 -4.27 -0.91
N ALA A 162 -2.51 -3.81 -0.45
CA ALA A 162 -2.33 -3.52 0.97
C ALA A 162 -2.69 -2.06 1.28
N ILE A 163 -3.25 -1.82 2.47
CA ILE A 163 -3.43 -0.48 3.03
C ILE A 163 -2.81 -0.44 4.42
N VAL A 164 -1.98 0.56 4.66
CA VAL A 164 -1.32 0.77 5.96
C VAL A 164 -1.85 2.05 6.58
N PHE A 165 -2.34 1.95 7.80
CA PHE A 165 -2.82 3.09 8.57
C PHE A 165 -1.81 3.50 9.64
N ASP A 166 -1.61 4.80 9.80
CA ASP A 166 -1.26 5.36 11.11
C ASP A 166 -2.51 5.51 12.01
N LEU A 167 -2.31 5.70 13.32
CA LEU A 167 -3.40 5.79 14.30
C LEU A 167 -3.62 7.23 14.79
N ASP A 168 -2.72 7.73 15.63
CA ASP A 168 -2.84 9.03 16.30
C ASP A 168 -2.72 10.20 15.33
N GLU A 169 -3.65 11.16 15.43
CA GLU A 169 -3.76 12.31 14.53
C GLU A 169 -4.10 11.92 13.06
N THR A 170 -4.12 10.63 12.73
CA THR A 170 -4.58 10.10 11.43
C THR A 170 -6.03 9.62 11.46
N LEU A 171 -6.33 8.61 12.30
CA LEU A 171 -7.64 7.97 12.47
C LEU A 171 -8.33 8.33 13.79
N ILE A 172 -7.56 8.64 14.83
CA ILE A 172 -8.05 8.91 16.19
C ILE A 172 -7.22 9.99 16.88
N VAL A 173 -7.71 10.54 17.99
CA VAL A 173 -6.89 11.24 18.99
C VAL A 173 -7.24 10.68 20.35
N ALA A 174 -6.24 10.17 21.08
CA ALA A 174 -6.42 9.78 22.48
C ALA A 174 -5.85 10.81 23.46
N ASN A 175 -6.40 10.82 24.67
CA ASN A 175 -5.91 11.55 25.82
C ASN A 175 -5.95 10.68 27.08
N THR A 176 -4.89 10.76 27.89
CA THR A 176 -4.90 10.39 29.30
C THR A 176 -5.26 11.61 30.15
N MET A 177 -5.50 11.44 31.45
CA MET A 177 -5.64 12.58 32.37
C MET A 177 -4.44 13.52 32.30
N ARG A 178 -3.21 12.97 32.32
CA ARG A 178 -1.97 13.75 32.22
C ARG A 178 -1.89 14.55 30.91
N SER A 179 -2.29 13.96 29.77
CA SER A 179 -2.22 14.69 28.49
C SER A 179 -3.29 15.77 28.39
N PHE A 180 -4.48 15.56 28.97
CA PHE A 180 -5.48 16.63 29.12
C PHE A 180 -4.96 17.77 29.99
N GLU A 181 -4.44 17.48 31.18
CA GLU A 181 -3.88 18.47 32.11
C GLU A 181 -2.76 19.28 31.47
N SER A 182 -1.80 18.60 30.82
CA SER A 182 -0.68 19.23 30.12
C SER A 182 -1.13 20.12 28.96
N ARG A 183 -2.10 19.67 28.14
CA ARG A 183 -2.66 20.47 27.03
C ARG A 183 -3.44 21.70 27.53
N ILE A 184 -4.23 21.53 28.59
CA ILE A 184 -4.97 22.64 29.24
C ILE A 184 -3.99 23.66 29.82
N GLU A 185 -2.97 23.23 30.56
CA GLU A 185 -1.98 24.13 31.17
C GLU A 185 -1.17 24.88 30.10
N MET A 186 -0.71 24.18 29.06
CA MET A 186 0.02 24.78 27.94
C MET A 186 -0.80 25.86 27.24
N LEU A 187 -2.08 25.59 26.95
CA LEU A 187 -2.98 26.55 26.30
C LEU A 187 -3.33 27.73 27.21
N SER A 188 -3.55 27.51 28.50
CA SER A 188 -3.76 28.60 29.47
C SER A 188 -2.57 29.55 29.51
N ARG A 189 -1.34 29.01 29.68
CA ARG A 189 -0.11 29.82 29.68
C ARG A 189 0.12 30.60 28.38
N ARG A 190 -0.30 30.04 27.23
CA ARG A 190 -0.25 30.73 25.93
C ARG A 190 -1.32 31.80 25.78
N MET A 191 -2.49 31.59 26.36
CA MET A 191 -3.60 32.54 26.36
C MET A 191 -3.31 33.74 27.26
N ASP A 192 -2.59 33.56 28.37
CA ASP A 192 -2.17 34.64 29.28
C ASP A 192 -1.21 35.67 28.64
N ILE A 193 -0.58 35.33 27.50
CA ILE A 193 0.39 36.17 26.78
C ILE A 193 -0.04 36.52 25.34
N GLU A 194 -1.29 36.23 24.95
CA GLU A 194 -1.81 36.51 23.61
C GLU A 194 -2.73 37.75 23.66
N ASP A 195 -2.36 38.79 22.92
CA ASP A 195 -3.12 40.04 22.84
C ASP A 195 -4.26 40.00 21.80
N ASP A 196 -4.24 39.05 20.85
CA ASP A 196 -5.27 38.95 19.80
C ASP A 196 -6.58 38.34 20.38
N PRO A 197 -7.68 39.12 20.50
CA PRO A 197 -8.91 38.64 21.14
C PRO A 197 -9.56 37.48 20.37
N VAL A 198 -9.31 37.34 19.07
CA VAL A 198 -9.83 36.22 18.27
C VAL A 198 -9.09 34.93 18.61
N ARG A 199 -7.77 35.01 18.81
CA ARG A 199 -6.95 33.84 19.22
C ARG A 199 -7.21 33.46 20.67
N VAL A 200 -7.35 34.44 21.57
CA VAL A 200 -7.76 34.21 22.97
C VAL A 200 -9.11 33.48 23.02
N ALA A 201 -10.11 33.95 22.25
CA ALA A 201 -11.41 33.26 22.16
C ALA A 201 -11.28 31.84 21.59
N GLY A 202 -10.42 31.64 20.59
CA GLY A 202 -10.12 30.31 20.02
C GLY A 202 -9.52 29.35 21.05
N MET A 203 -8.45 29.77 21.76
CA MET A 203 -7.79 28.98 22.81
C MET A 203 -8.73 28.72 23.99
N SER A 204 -9.51 29.71 24.42
CA SER A 204 -10.53 29.54 25.47
C SER A 204 -11.57 28.48 25.11
N ALA A 205 -12.05 28.48 23.86
CA ALA A 205 -12.99 27.48 23.37
C ALA A 205 -12.35 26.07 23.24
N GLU A 206 -11.06 25.99 22.91
CA GLU A 206 -10.31 24.73 22.89
C GLU A 206 -10.08 24.17 24.31
N ILE A 207 -9.62 25.01 25.25
CA ILE A 207 -9.48 24.66 26.68
C ILE A 207 -10.81 24.13 27.23
N LYS A 208 -11.93 24.79 26.91
CA LYS A 208 -13.27 24.33 27.32
C LYS A 208 -13.57 22.91 26.84
N ARG A 209 -13.30 22.60 25.56
CA ARG A 209 -13.48 21.25 24.99
C ARG A 209 -12.59 20.20 25.68
N TYR A 210 -11.36 20.55 26.03
CA TYR A 210 -10.48 19.66 26.79
C TYR A 210 -10.99 19.43 28.22
N ILE A 211 -11.47 20.46 28.91
CA ILE A 211 -12.05 20.32 30.27
C ILE A 211 -13.29 19.41 30.23
N GLU A 212 -14.20 19.62 29.28
CA GLU A 212 -15.43 18.82 29.15
C GLU A 212 -15.13 17.31 28.98
N ASP A 213 -14.20 16.94 28.09
CA ASP A 213 -13.83 15.53 27.90
C ASP A 213 -12.95 14.98 29.04
N ARG A 214 -12.15 15.83 29.72
CA ARG A 214 -11.37 15.45 30.90
C ARG A 214 -12.28 15.03 32.05
N GLU A 215 -13.37 15.76 32.31
CA GLU A 215 -14.31 15.38 33.37
C GLU A 215 -14.98 14.03 33.08
N LEU A 216 -15.32 13.75 31.82
CA LEU A 216 -15.81 12.41 31.43
C LEU A 216 -14.76 11.31 31.69
N LEU A 217 -13.49 11.57 31.38
CA LEU A 217 -12.41 10.62 31.69
C LEU A 217 -12.22 10.44 33.20
N LYS A 218 -12.38 11.51 33.98
CA LYS A 218 -12.33 11.47 35.45
C LYS A 218 -13.47 10.67 36.04
N GLU A 219 -14.72 10.90 35.62
CA GLU A 219 -15.88 10.09 36.05
C GLU A 219 -15.64 8.60 35.76
N PHE A 220 -15.15 8.26 34.56
CA PHE A 220 -14.81 6.88 34.20
C PHE A 220 -13.72 6.27 35.08
N ILE A 221 -12.65 7.02 35.38
CA ILE A 221 -11.56 6.59 36.28
C ILE A 221 -12.09 6.34 37.70
N ASP A 222 -12.94 7.21 38.20
CA ASP A 222 -13.42 7.16 39.58
C ASP A 222 -14.53 6.10 39.77
N THR A 223 -15.50 6.00 38.85
CA THR A 223 -16.76 5.25 39.06
C THR A 223 -17.07 4.16 38.04
N ASP A 224 -16.28 3.96 36.98
CA ASP A 224 -16.60 3.06 35.85
C ASP A 224 -17.93 3.41 35.13
N THR A 225 -18.35 4.68 35.23
CA THR A 225 -19.51 5.28 34.55
C THR A 225 -19.19 6.69 34.06
N VAL A 226 -19.98 7.24 33.14
CA VAL A 226 -19.92 8.65 32.75
C VAL A 226 -21.31 9.25 32.56
N THR A 227 -21.45 10.55 32.77
CA THR A 227 -22.71 11.30 32.59
C THR A 227 -22.72 12.03 31.24
N ASP A 228 -23.24 11.39 30.20
CA ASP A 228 -23.37 12.02 28.87
C ASP A 228 -24.81 12.48 28.61
N ASN A 229 -24.98 13.75 28.21
CA ASN A 229 -26.28 14.37 27.93
C ASN A 229 -27.36 14.13 29.04
N GLY A 230 -26.92 14.12 30.30
CA GLY A 230 -27.76 13.89 31.48
C GLY A 230 -28.12 12.42 31.73
N ARG A 231 -27.52 11.47 31.01
CA ARG A 231 -27.71 10.02 31.18
C ARG A 231 -26.42 9.39 31.70
N ILE A 232 -26.55 8.53 32.71
CA ILE A 232 -25.43 7.72 33.21
C ILE A 232 -25.23 6.53 32.27
N VAL A 233 -24.04 6.42 31.70
CA VAL A 233 -23.60 5.30 30.86
C VAL A 233 -22.55 4.52 31.63
N GLY A 234 -22.75 3.21 31.81
CA GLY A 234 -21.81 2.33 32.50
C GLY A 234 -20.90 1.55 31.55
N THR A 235 -19.77 1.07 32.08
CA THR A 235 -18.85 0.19 31.35
C THR A 235 -19.50 -1.07 30.80
N GLN A 236 -19.24 -1.34 29.51
CA GLN A 236 -19.36 -2.67 28.93
C GLN A 236 -18.05 -3.41 29.14
N LYS A 237 -18.14 -4.71 29.45
CA LYS A 237 -16.97 -5.59 29.61
C LYS A 237 -16.70 -6.27 28.27
N GLU A 238 -15.86 -5.65 27.44
CA GLU A 238 -15.47 -6.20 26.15
C GLU A 238 -14.33 -7.22 26.35
N GLU A 239 -14.53 -8.46 25.91
CA GLU A 239 -13.46 -9.48 25.94
C GLU A 239 -12.39 -9.16 24.90
N VAL A 240 -11.12 -9.19 25.32
CA VAL A 240 -9.98 -9.20 24.40
C VAL A 240 -9.73 -10.66 24.05
N GLN A 241 -10.02 -11.04 22.81
CA GLN A 241 -9.81 -12.42 22.39
C GLN A 241 -8.31 -12.77 22.48
N PRO A 242 -7.95 -13.89 23.12
CA PRO A 242 -6.55 -14.22 23.38
C PRO A 242 -5.78 -14.45 22.08
N MET A 243 -4.58 -13.87 22.02
CA MET A 243 -3.61 -14.18 20.97
C MET A 243 -3.18 -15.66 21.07
N PRO A 244 -2.82 -16.33 19.96
CA PRO A 244 -2.37 -17.72 19.99
C PRO A 244 -1.22 -17.93 20.98
N GLY A 245 -1.45 -18.73 22.02
CA GLY A 245 -0.49 -19.02 23.09
C GLY A 245 -0.66 -18.25 24.41
N VAL A 246 -1.56 -17.26 24.48
CA VAL A 246 -1.90 -16.56 25.73
C VAL A 246 -3.18 -17.18 26.31
N GLN A 247 -3.11 -17.77 27.51
CA GLN A 247 -4.23 -18.49 28.12
C GLN A 247 -5.20 -17.57 28.91
N GLU A 248 -4.77 -16.37 29.28
CA GLU A 248 -5.53 -15.48 30.16
C GLU A 248 -6.63 -14.71 29.41
N ARG A 249 -7.84 -14.72 29.98
CA ARG A 249 -8.98 -13.95 29.48
C ARG A 249 -8.89 -12.50 29.96
N LEU A 250 -8.28 -11.66 29.14
CA LEU A 250 -8.24 -10.22 29.39
C LEU A 250 -9.59 -9.59 29.03
N VAL A 251 -10.19 -8.84 29.96
CA VAL A 251 -11.48 -8.16 29.77
C VAL A 251 -11.30 -6.67 30.03
N ARG A 252 -11.72 -5.82 29.09
CA ARG A 252 -11.54 -4.38 29.18
C ARG A 252 -12.86 -3.65 29.50
N PRO A 253 -12.82 -2.66 30.41
CA PRO A 253 -13.93 -1.75 30.65
C PRO A 253 -13.97 -0.72 29.51
N VAL A 254 -15.05 -0.71 28.73
CA VAL A 254 -15.24 0.19 27.58
C VAL A 254 -16.55 0.94 27.71
N ILE A 255 -16.54 2.25 27.45
CA ILE A 255 -17.75 3.06 27.23
C ILE A 255 -17.66 3.68 25.84
N ARG A 256 -18.61 3.38 24.96
CA ARG A 256 -18.73 3.99 23.63
C ARG A 256 -19.79 5.09 23.70
N LEU A 257 -19.46 6.30 23.23
CA LEU A 257 -20.32 7.49 23.18
C LEU A 257 -20.53 7.91 21.71
N PRO A 258 -21.51 7.32 20.99
CA PRO A 258 -21.65 7.50 19.55
C PRO A 258 -21.92 8.95 19.12
N GLU A 259 -22.73 9.68 19.89
CA GLU A 259 -23.07 11.09 19.61
C GLU A 259 -21.84 12.01 19.64
N ARG A 260 -20.77 11.61 20.35
CA ARG A 260 -19.50 12.34 20.44
C ARG A 260 -18.40 11.79 19.52
N ASN A 261 -18.66 10.69 18.82
CA ASN A 261 -17.63 9.84 18.20
C ASN A 261 -16.48 9.51 19.18
N ALA A 262 -16.80 9.22 20.45
CA ALA A 262 -15.81 9.03 21.50
C ALA A 262 -15.91 7.64 22.16
N ILE A 263 -14.80 7.15 22.70
CA ILE A 263 -14.70 5.91 23.46
C ILE A 263 -13.80 6.13 24.67
N LEU A 264 -14.19 5.61 25.84
CA LEU A 264 -13.32 5.48 27.01
C LEU A 264 -12.94 4.01 27.19
N THR A 265 -11.65 3.74 27.41
CA THR A 265 -11.11 2.39 27.69
C THR A 265 -9.92 2.47 28.65
N ARG A 266 -9.34 1.33 29.02
CA ARG A 266 -8.05 1.22 29.75
C ARG A 266 -7.06 0.37 29.00
N ILE A 267 -5.81 0.84 28.87
CA ILE A 267 -4.72 0.11 28.20
C ILE A 267 -4.23 -1.08 29.04
N ASN A 268 -4.29 -0.97 30.38
CA ASN A 268 -4.26 -2.09 31.31
C ASN A 268 -5.53 -2.04 32.18
N PRO A 269 -6.43 -3.05 32.14
CA PRO A 269 -7.71 -2.97 32.84
C PRO A 269 -7.57 -2.98 34.36
N GLU A 270 -6.43 -3.43 34.90
CA GLU A 270 -6.12 -3.44 36.34
C GLU A 270 -5.64 -2.08 36.85
N ILE A 271 -5.05 -1.25 35.97
CA ILE A 271 -4.43 0.03 36.33
C ILE A 271 -5.30 1.18 35.82
N ARG A 272 -6.09 1.78 36.72
CA ARG A 272 -7.00 2.90 36.41
C ARG A 272 -6.30 4.11 35.77
N ASP A 273 -5.05 4.39 36.09
CA ASP A 273 -4.26 5.49 35.50
C ASP A 273 -3.96 5.29 34.00
N THR A 274 -4.11 4.07 33.47
CA THR A 274 -4.00 3.78 32.03
C THR A 274 -5.31 4.00 31.27
N SER A 275 -6.29 4.68 31.89
CA SER A 275 -7.53 5.10 31.22
C SER A 275 -7.26 6.14 30.15
N VAL A 276 -7.87 5.95 28.98
CA VAL A 276 -7.78 6.85 27.84
C VAL A 276 -9.17 7.24 27.34
N PHE A 277 -9.30 8.52 26.98
CA PHE A 277 -10.42 9.07 26.22
C PHE A 277 -10.00 9.17 24.75
N VAL A 278 -10.68 8.45 23.87
CA VAL A 278 -10.36 8.34 22.45
C VAL A 278 -11.45 8.99 21.62
N LYS A 279 -11.11 10.01 20.82
CA LYS A 279 -11.99 10.52 19.76
C LYS A 279 -11.69 9.80 18.46
N LEU A 280 -12.72 9.27 17.81
CA LEU A 280 -12.66 8.67 16.49
C LEU A 280 -12.85 9.73 15.42
N ARG A 281 -12.03 9.71 14.37
CA ARG A 281 -12.22 10.59 13.22
C ARG A 281 -13.53 10.25 12.49
N PRO A 282 -14.35 11.25 12.13
CA PRO A 282 -15.61 11.02 11.41
C PRO A 282 -15.42 10.22 10.11
N ALA A 283 -16.44 9.45 9.75
CA ALA A 283 -16.48 8.56 8.59
C ALA A 283 -15.46 7.39 8.59
N TRP A 284 -14.95 6.98 9.77
CA TRP A 284 -14.22 5.70 9.90
C TRP A 284 -15.06 4.52 9.41
N GLU A 285 -16.35 4.46 9.77
CA GLU A 285 -17.24 3.36 9.37
C GLU A 285 -17.47 3.28 7.85
N ASP A 286 -17.54 4.42 7.15
CA ASP A 286 -17.61 4.47 5.68
C ASP A 286 -16.36 3.90 5.02
N LEU A 287 -15.19 4.17 5.60
CA LEU A 287 -13.92 3.63 5.14
C LEU A 287 -13.81 2.13 5.48
N ARG A 288 -14.06 1.73 6.73
CA ARG A 288 -14.07 0.33 7.19
C ARG A 288 -14.98 -0.54 6.32
N SER A 289 -16.22 -0.10 6.09
CA SER A 289 -17.20 -0.79 5.22
C SER A 289 -16.75 -0.89 3.76
N TYR A 290 -15.97 0.07 3.27
CA TYR A 290 -15.40 0.01 1.92
C TYR A 290 -14.32 -1.08 1.80
N LEU A 291 -13.47 -1.26 2.83
CA LEU A 291 -12.33 -2.19 2.79
C LEU A 291 -12.75 -3.66 2.69
N THR A 292 -13.87 -4.06 3.30
CA THR A 292 -14.37 -5.45 3.39
C THR A 292 -15.69 -5.72 2.65
N ALA A 293 -16.07 -4.82 1.75
CA ALA A 293 -17.38 -4.80 1.10
C ALA A 293 -17.84 -6.16 0.52
N LYS A 294 -19.01 -6.63 0.97
CA LYS A 294 -19.69 -7.87 0.53
C LYS A 294 -18.88 -9.16 0.76
N GLY A 295 -18.16 -9.24 1.88
CA GLY A 295 -17.38 -10.44 2.24
C GLY A 295 -16.14 -10.66 1.37
N ARG A 296 -15.71 -9.63 0.61
CA ARG A 296 -14.48 -9.64 -0.17
C ARG A 296 -13.60 -8.48 0.29
N LYS A 297 -12.36 -8.80 0.68
CA LYS A 297 -11.36 -7.79 1.01
C LYS A 297 -10.94 -7.04 -0.26
N ARG A 298 -11.18 -5.74 -0.30
CA ARG A 298 -10.59 -4.83 -1.31
C ARG A 298 -9.15 -4.49 -0.98
N PHE A 299 -8.82 -4.48 0.31
CA PHE A 299 -7.48 -4.30 0.83
C PHE A 299 -7.19 -5.27 1.97
N GLU A 300 -5.95 -5.75 2.05
CA GLU A 300 -5.37 -6.34 3.25
C GLU A 300 -4.85 -5.20 4.14
N VAL A 301 -5.35 -5.14 5.38
CA VAL A 301 -5.11 -4.00 6.27
C VAL A 301 -3.91 -4.27 7.19
N TYR A 302 -3.14 -3.21 7.44
CA TYR A 302 -1.98 -3.14 8.33
C TYR A 302 -2.00 -1.83 9.11
N VAL A 303 -1.26 -1.78 10.22
CA VAL A 303 -1.06 -0.57 11.04
C VAL A 303 0.43 -0.32 11.19
N CYS A 304 0.87 0.92 11.00
CA CYS A 304 2.23 1.37 11.23
C CYS A 304 2.21 2.68 12.01
N THR A 305 2.38 2.60 13.32
CA THR A 305 2.32 3.74 14.26
C THR A 305 3.66 3.94 14.98
N MET A 306 3.88 5.13 15.53
CA MET A 306 5.00 5.39 16.46
C MET A 306 4.59 5.21 17.95
N ALA A 307 3.34 4.87 18.21
CA ALA A 307 2.84 4.61 19.57
C ALA A 307 3.28 3.24 20.11
N GLU A 308 3.21 3.08 21.44
CA GLU A 308 3.53 1.83 22.14
C GLU A 308 2.60 0.68 21.77
N ARG A 309 3.08 -0.56 21.92
CA ARG A 309 2.42 -1.76 21.39
C ARG A 309 1.05 -2.04 22.02
N ASP A 310 0.96 -2.00 23.34
CA ASP A 310 -0.28 -2.34 24.05
C ASP A 310 -1.37 -1.29 23.79
N TYR A 311 -0.95 -0.03 23.65
CA TYR A 311 -1.80 1.06 23.19
C TYR A 311 -2.27 0.83 21.74
N ALA A 312 -1.36 0.58 20.80
CA ALA A 312 -1.69 0.39 19.39
C ALA A 312 -2.66 -0.78 19.16
N LEU A 313 -2.45 -1.89 19.89
CA LEU A 313 -3.34 -3.06 19.84
C LEU A 313 -4.74 -2.74 20.40
N GLU A 314 -4.84 -2.00 21.50
CA GLU A 314 -6.14 -1.61 22.06
C GLU A 314 -6.89 -0.60 21.18
N ILE A 315 -6.20 0.42 20.68
CA ILE A 315 -6.79 1.39 19.74
C ILE A 315 -7.27 0.69 18.46
N TRP A 316 -6.50 -0.26 17.94
CA TRP A 316 -6.96 -1.04 16.79
C TRP A 316 -8.18 -1.90 17.10
N ARG A 317 -8.23 -2.54 18.28
CA ARG A 317 -9.39 -3.31 18.75
C ARG A 317 -10.65 -2.43 18.89
N LEU A 318 -10.51 -1.15 19.25
CA LEU A 318 -11.64 -0.22 19.28
C LEU A 318 -12.16 0.12 17.87
N LEU A 319 -11.27 0.21 16.88
CA LEU A 319 -11.56 0.52 15.47
C LEU A 319 -12.08 -0.69 14.66
N ASP A 320 -11.63 -1.90 14.98
CA ASP A 320 -12.04 -3.18 14.35
C ASP A 320 -12.47 -4.22 15.42
N PRO A 321 -13.57 -3.97 16.15
CA PRO A 321 -13.98 -4.80 17.30
C PRO A 321 -14.38 -6.23 16.94
N GLU A 322 -14.68 -6.49 15.68
CA GLU A 322 -15.05 -7.81 15.14
C GLU A 322 -13.87 -8.54 14.47
N ALA A 323 -12.67 -7.94 14.43
CA ALA A 323 -11.49 -8.45 13.73
C ALA A 323 -11.73 -8.73 12.22
N ASN A 324 -12.58 -7.91 11.57
CA ASN A 324 -12.97 -8.05 10.17
C ASN A 324 -11.92 -7.51 9.19
N LEU A 325 -11.14 -6.50 9.59
CA LEU A 325 -10.04 -5.93 8.81
C LEU A 325 -8.75 -6.72 9.04
N ILE A 326 -8.40 -6.95 10.31
CA ILE A 326 -7.22 -7.73 10.72
C ILE A 326 -7.68 -8.85 11.66
N SER A 327 -7.66 -10.09 11.15
CA SER A 327 -7.91 -11.29 11.93
C SER A 327 -6.90 -11.44 13.06
N LEU A 328 -7.36 -11.89 14.24
CA LEU A 328 -6.56 -12.04 15.47
C LEU A 328 -5.21 -12.76 15.26
N ASN A 329 -5.19 -13.86 14.49
CA ASN A 329 -3.96 -14.61 14.18
C ASN A 329 -2.87 -13.78 13.48
N ASN A 330 -3.22 -12.68 12.83
CA ASN A 330 -2.31 -11.78 12.11
C ASN A 330 -2.10 -10.45 12.86
N LEU A 331 -2.78 -10.22 13.99
CA LEU A 331 -2.82 -8.92 14.66
C LEU A 331 -1.45 -8.52 15.21
N SER A 332 -0.68 -9.48 15.74
CA SER A 332 0.69 -9.28 16.22
C SER A 332 1.61 -8.74 15.13
N ASP A 333 1.45 -9.22 13.90
CA ASP A 333 2.45 -9.09 12.84
C ASP A 333 2.12 -7.89 11.96
N ARG A 334 0.82 -7.57 11.86
CA ARG A 334 0.31 -6.43 11.08
C ARG A 334 0.15 -5.13 11.86
N VAL A 335 0.16 -5.17 13.19
CA VAL A 335 0.25 -3.96 14.04
C VAL A 335 1.71 -3.72 14.39
N VAL A 336 2.34 -2.84 13.61
CA VAL A 336 3.75 -2.49 13.70
C VAL A 336 3.93 -1.15 14.43
N CYS A 337 4.69 -1.21 15.52
CA CYS A 337 5.13 -0.04 16.28
C CYS A 337 6.58 0.29 15.90
N VAL A 338 6.82 1.56 15.54
CA VAL A 338 8.13 2.10 15.18
C VAL A 338 8.65 2.94 16.33
N LYS A 339 9.94 2.79 16.67
CA LYS A 339 10.56 3.55 17.78
C LYS A 339 10.69 5.03 17.41
N ALA A 340 10.54 5.90 18.41
CA ALA A 340 10.85 7.33 18.26
C ALA A 340 12.26 7.55 17.67
N GLY A 341 12.38 8.54 16.78
CA GLY A 341 13.62 8.82 16.03
C GLY A 341 13.91 7.86 14.85
N SER A 342 13.09 6.82 14.63
CA SER A 342 13.18 5.95 13.45
C SER A 342 12.08 6.29 12.42
N LYS A 343 12.37 6.07 11.13
CA LYS A 343 11.35 6.21 10.07
C LYS A 343 10.50 4.95 9.92
N LYS A 344 9.23 5.15 9.53
CA LYS A 344 8.31 4.11 9.07
C LYS A 344 8.75 3.62 7.67
N SER A 345 8.61 2.32 7.41
CA SER A 345 9.08 1.69 6.17
C SER A 345 8.13 0.56 5.76
N LEU A 346 7.65 0.54 4.52
CA LEU A 346 6.76 -0.52 4.03
C LEU A 346 7.44 -1.89 4.07
N GLN A 347 8.76 -1.91 3.83
CA GLN A 347 9.59 -3.11 3.98
C GLN A 347 9.58 -3.67 5.41
N HIS A 348 9.45 -2.81 6.43
CA HIS A 348 9.38 -3.22 7.84
C HIS A 348 7.96 -3.55 8.30
N VAL A 349 6.94 -3.05 7.61
CA VAL A 349 5.53 -3.44 7.79
C VAL A 349 5.30 -4.86 7.23
N PHE A 350 5.83 -5.17 6.05
CA PHE A 350 5.67 -6.49 5.41
C PHE A 350 6.81 -7.46 5.78
N ARG A 351 7.12 -7.54 7.08
CA ARG A 351 8.32 -8.16 7.67
C ARG A 351 8.65 -9.60 7.21
N GLU A 352 7.67 -10.34 6.69
CA GLU A 352 7.81 -11.72 6.17
C GLU A 352 7.28 -11.89 4.72
N GLY A 353 7.26 -10.83 3.91
CA GLY A 353 6.84 -10.91 2.51
C GLY A 353 5.32 -10.91 2.28
N GLY A 354 4.52 -10.51 3.28
CA GLY A 354 3.05 -10.47 3.19
C GLY A 354 2.47 -9.50 2.14
N CYS A 355 3.28 -8.57 1.61
CA CYS A 355 2.97 -7.73 0.45
C CYS A 355 4.27 -7.14 -0.15
N HIS A 356 4.26 -6.82 -1.45
CA HIS A 356 5.32 -6.00 -2.05
C HIS A 356 4.97 -4.50 -1.89
N PRO A 357 5.91 -3.59 -1.55
CA PRO A 357 5.60 -2.16 -1.36
C PRO A 357 4.87 -1.49 -2.53
N LYS A 358 5.16 -1.86 -3.79
CA LYS A 358 4.43 -1.34 -4.97
C LYS A 358 2.93 -1.64 -4.98
N MET A 359 2.48 -2.63 -4.22
CA MET A 359 1.08 -3.03 -4.07
C MET A 359 0.44 -2.47 -2.80
N ALA A 360 1.09 -1.52 -2.12
CA ALA A 360 0.64 -0.96 -0.85
C ALA A 360 0.45 0.56 -0.94
N MET A 361 -0.67 1.06 -0.42
CA MET A 361 -0.85 2.48 -0.10
C MET A 361 -0.78 2.71 1.41
N VAL A 362 -0.38 3.92 1.80
CA VAL A 362 -0.39 4.36 3.20
C VAL A 362 -1.38 5.50 3.36
N ILE A 363 -2.06 5.58 4.51
CA ILE A 363 -2.77 6.77 4.98
C ILE A 363 -2.14 7.18 6.32
N ASP A 364 -1.59 8.39 6.36
CA ASP A 364 -0.81 8.96 7.47
C ASP A 364 -0.99 10.48 7.47
N ASP A 365 -0.86 11.14 8.63
CA ASP A 365 -0.90 12.60 8.73
C ASP A 365 0.42 13.26 8.29
N ARG A 366 1.53 12.52 8.30
CA ARG A 366 2.88 13.01 8.01
C ARG A 366 3.59 12.21 6.92
N LEU A 367 4.04 12.91 5.88
CA LEU A 367 4.88 12.33 4.84
C LEU A 367 6.29 11.99 5.36
N GLN A 368 6.90 12.90 6.12
CA GLN A 368 8.34 12.86 6.40
C GLN A 368 8.78 11.81 7.43
N VAL A 369 7.82 11.23 8.16
CA VAL A 369 8.06 10.10 9.07
C VAL A 369 8.28 8.78 8.31
N TRP A 370 8.02 8.73 7.00
CA TRP A 370 8.29 7.58 6.14
C TRP A 370 9.65 7.67 5.45
N ASP A 371 10.23 6.48 5.19
CA ASP A 371 11.36 6.28 4.29
C ASP A 371 11.08 6.93 2.93
N GLU A 372 12.07 7.64 2.38
CA GLU A 372 11.94 8.42 1.14
C GLU A 372 11.45 7.56 -0.05
N LYS A 373 11.91 6.31 -0.15
CA LYS A 373 11.50 5.29 -1.16
C LYS A 373 10.02 4.86 -1.08
N ASP A 374 9.34 5.20 0.01
CA ASP A 374 7.95 4.84 0.30
C ASP A 374 7.04 6.08 0.36
N GLN A 375 7.59 7.30 0.42
CA GLN A 375 6.82 8.55 0.52
C GLN A 375 5.84 8.76 -0.65
N HIS A 376 6.21 8.37 -1.88
CA HIS A 376 5.29 8.46 -3.03
C HIS A 376 4.10 7.49 -2.94
N ARG A 377 4.06 6.60 -1.95
CA ARG A 377 2.92 5.70 -1.65
C ARG A 377 2.06 6.17 -0.47
N VAL A 378 2.33 7.37 0.08
CA VAL A 378 1.62 7.94 1.23
C VAL A 378 0.56 8.94 0.77
N HIS A 379 -0.71 8.61 1.01
CA HIS A 379 -1.79 9.58 0.99
C HIS A 379 -1.78 10.38 2.30
N VAL A 380 -1.23 11.58 2.25
CA VAL A 380 -1.20 12.49 3.39
C VAL A 380 -2.60 13.05 3.63
N VAL A 381 -3.15 12.81 4.82
CA VAL A 381 -4.38 13.45 5.31
C VAL A 381 -4.05 14.60 6.25
N PRO A 382 -4.90 15.64 6.38
CA PRO A 382 -4.72 16.63 7.44
C PRO A 382 -4.73 15.96 8.82
N ALA A 383 -3.90 16.43 9.74
CA ALA A 383 -3.91 15.96 11.13
C ALA A 383 -5.30 16.18 11.77
N TYR A 384 -5.83 15.14 12.39
CA TYR A 384 -7.13 15.13 13.06
C TYR A 384 -7.00 15.86 14.40
N ALA A 385 -7.38 17.14 14.42
CA ALA A 385 -7.26 18.01 15.59
C ALA A 385 -8.65 18.46 16.12
N PRO A 386 -9.46 17.54 16.72
CA PRO A 386 -10.85 17.81 17.09
C PRO A 386 -11.03 18.83 18.22
N TYR A 387 -9.96 19.18 18.94
CA TYR A 387 -9.97 20.19 20.00
C TYR A 387 -9.64 21.58 19.46
N TYR A 388 -8.60 21.70 18.61
CA TYR A 388 -8.18 22.97 18.00
C TYR A 388 -9.18 23.45 16.93
N ALA A 389 -9.53 22.58 15.96
CA ALA A 389 -10.34 22.95 14.80
C ALA A 389 -11.46 21.91 14.51
N PRO A 390 -12.41 21.68 15.44
CA PRO A 390 -13.52 20.74 15.21
C PRO A 390 -14.31 21.03 13.92
N GLN A 391 -14.46 22.30 13.56
CA GLN A 391 -15.11 22.72 12.32
C GLN A 391 -14.37 22.27 11.05
N ALA A 392 -13.07 21.93 11.09
CA ALA A 392 -12.36 21.41 9.91
C ALA A 392 -12.89 20.03 9.47
N GLU A 393 -13.40 19.22 10.40
CA GLU A 393 -14.00 17.91 10.09
C GLU A 393 -15.51 18.02 9.76
N MET A 394 -16.17 19.13 10.12
CA MET A 394 -17.61 19.34 9.94
C MET A 394 -18.00 20.30 8.80
N ALA A 395 -17.14 21.28 8.47
CA ALA A 395 -17.41 22.29 7.43
C ALA A 395 -17.04 21.81 6.02
N ASN A 396 -16.24 20.74 5.91
CA ASN A 396 -15.97 20.09 4.65
C ASN A 396 -17.22 19.31 4.18
N ALA A 397 -17.67 19.57 2.95
CA ALA A 397 -18.82 18.88 2.35
C ALA A 397 -18.63 17.36 2.21
N VAL A 398 -17.38 16.88 2.30
CA VAL A 398 -17.01 15.46 2.33
C VAL A 398 -15.98 15.27 3.46
N PRO A 399 -16.24 14.40 4.45
CA PRO A 399 -15.28 14.10 5.53
C PRO A 399 -13.95 13.56 5.01
N VAL A 400 -12.85 13.79 5.73
CA VAL A 400 -11.49 13.42 5.28
C VAL A 400 -11.36 11.91 5.01
N LEU A 401 -11.92 11.04 5.85
CA LEU A 401 -11.87 9.59 5.61
C LEU A 401 -12.75 9.14 4.43
N CYS A 402 -13.78 9.91 4.06
CA CYS A 402 -14.52 9.71 2.81
C CYS A 402 -13.70 10.11 1.58
N VAL A 403 -12.84 11.13 1.67
CA VAL A 403 -11.86 11.47 0.63
C VAL A 403 -10.82 10.35 0.51
N ALA A 404 -10.23 9.91 1.63
CA ALA A 404 -9.24 8.83 1.65
C ALA A 404 -9.81 7.51 1.08
N ARG A 405 -11.08 7.18 1.39
CA ARG A 405 -11.83 6.07 0.77
C ARG A 405 -11.92 6.19 -0.75
N ASN A 406 -12.22 7.39 -1.26
CA ASN A 406 -12.32 7.64 -2.70
C ASN A 406 -10.94 7.53 -3.37
N VAL A 407 -9.88 8.05 -2.74
CA VAL A 407 -8.49 7.90 -3.21
C VAL A 407 -8.09 6.42 -3.25
N ALA A 408 -8.34 5.65 -2.19
CA ALA A 408 -8.10 4.20 -2.17
C ALA A 408 -8.87 3.47 -3.29
N CYS A 409 -10.08 3.93 -3.62
CA CYS A 409 -10.85 3.37 -4.73
C CYS A 409 -10.23 3.69 -6.10
N ASN A 410 -9.74 4.91 -6.30
CA ASN A 410 -9.09 5.34 -7.53
C ASN A 410 -7.74 4.65 -7.72
N VAL A 411 -6.90 4.61 -6.67
CA VAL A 411 -5.62 3.89 -6.64
C VAL A 411 -5.80 2.43 -7.05
N ARG A 412 -6.73 1.73 -6.40
CA ARG A 412 -7.01 0.32 -6.71
C ARG A 412 -7.56 0.13 -8.12
N GLY A 413 -8.37 1.08 -8.60
CA GLY A 413 -8.88 1.08 -9.98
C GLY A 413 -7.77 1.25 -11.01
N GLY A 414 -6.90 2.25 -10.83
CA GLY A 414 -5.77 2.55 -11.70
C GLY A 414 -4.74 1.42 -11.74
N PHE A 415 -4.30 0.95 -10.57
CA PHE A 415 -3.34 -0.15 -10.46
C PHE A 415 -3.82 -1.40 -11.21
N PHE A 416 -5.08 -1.83 -10.98
CA PHE A 416 -5.57 -3.05 -11.64
C PHE A 416 -5.94 -2.84 -13.11
N ARG A 417 -6.27 -1.61 -13.54
CA ARG A 417 -6.42 -1.30 -14.97
C ARG A 417 -5.09 -1.48 -15.69
N GLU A 418 -4.01 -0.88 -15.18
CA GLU A 418 -2.65 -1.03 -15.73
C GLU A 418 -2.17 -2.49 -15.71
N PHE A 419 -2.39 -3.18 -14.59
CA PHE A 419 -2.05 -4.59 -14.46
C PHE A 419 -2.78 -5.45 -15.49
N ASP A 420 -4.08 -5.23 -15.73
CA ASP A 420 -4.87 -6.05 -16.65
C ASP A 420 -4.60 -5.70 -18.13
N GLU A 421 -4.69 -4.41 -18.48
CA GLU A 421 -4.74 -3.95 -19.87
C GLU A 421 -3.36 -3.89 -20.51
N ASN A 422 -2.32 -3.59 -19.72
CA ASN A 422 -0.94 -3.44 -20.20
C ASN A 422 -0.03 -4.60 -19.75
N LEU A 423 0.14 -4.82 -18.45
CA LEU A 423 1.10 -5.83 -17.95
C LEU A 423 0.68 -7.25 -18.32
N LEU A 424 -0.51 -7.68 -17.90
CA LEU A 424 -1.00 -9.05 -18.08
C LEU A 424 -1.17 -9.38 -19.56
N LYS A 425 -1.74 -8.46 -20.34
CA LYS A 425 -1.86 -8.59 -21.79
C LYS A 425 -0.50 -8.80 -22.46
N LYS A 426 0.48 -7.93 -22.20
CA LYS A 426 1.82 -8.04 -22.82
C LYS A 426 2.52 -9.34 -22.41
N VAL A 427 2.36 -9.81 -21.17
CA VAL A 427 2.95 -11.08 -20.71
C VAL A 427 2.43 -12.29 -21.50
N PHE A 428 1.17 -12.32 -21.92
CA PHE A 428 0.65 -13.41 -22.77
C PHE A 428 1.21 -13.40 -24.20
N GLU A 429 1.80 -12.29 -24.66
CA GLU A 429 2.44 -12.16 -25.97
C GLU A 429 3.93 -12.54 -25.94
N LEU A 430 4.53 -12.71 -24.76
CA LEU A 430 5.95 -13.04 -24.58
C LEU A 430 6.26 -14.51 -24.86
N LEU A 431 7.44 -14.71 -25.44
CA LEU A 431 8.04 -15.99 -25.78
C LEU A 431 9.40 -16.13 -25.09
N TYR A 432 9.93 -17.35 -25.06
CA TYR A 432 11.26 -17.67 -24.52
C TYR A 432 12.39 -16.81 -25.11
N GLU A 433 12.28 -16.50 -26.40
CA GLU A 433 13.25 -15.75 -27.20
C GLU A 433 13.25 -14.24 -26.89
N ASN A 434 12.21 -13.70 -26.25
CA ASN A 434 12.13 -12.26 -25.93
C ASN A 434 13.21 -11.81 -24.94
N GLU A 435 13.60 -10.54 -25.02
CA GLU A 435 14.64 -9.96 -24.18
C GLU A 435 14.05 -9.23 -22.97
N LEU A 436 14.89 -8.91 -21.97
CA LEU A 436 14.40 -8.25 -20.75
C LEU A 436 13.80 -6.85 -21.01
N LEU A 437 14.18 -6.22 -22.13
CA LEU A 437 13.61 -4.95 -22.57
C LEU A 437 12.17 -5.09 -23.12
N ASP A 438 11.75 -6.32 -23.48
CA ASP A 438 10.39 -6.61 -23.92
C ASP A 438 9.41 -6.75 -22.75
N LEU A 439 9.88 -6.89 -21.51
CA LEU A 439 9.02 -6.96 -20.33
C LEU A 439 8.18 -5.67 -20.16
N PRO A 440 6.91 -5.76 -19.73
CA PRO A 440 6.10 -4.59 -19.38
C PRO A 440 6.62 -3.90 -18.11
N TYR A 441 6.32 -2.61 -17.94
CA TYR A 441 6.54 -1.94 -16.67
C TYR A 441 5.63 -2.51 -15.58
N ALA A 442 6.10 -2.49 -14.34
CA ALA A 442 5.37 -2.99 -13.18
C ALA A 442 4.64 -1.85 -12.46
N PRO A 443 3.29 -1.86 -12.41
CA PRO A 443 2.51 -0.78 -11.81
C PRO A 443 2.94 -0.54 -10.35
N ASP A 444 3.00 0.73 -9.96
CA ASP A 444 3.22 1.13 -8.58
C ASP A 444 1.98 1.87 -8.09
N VAL A 445 1.50 1.55 -6.89
CA VAL A 445 0.40 2.27 -6.23
C VAL A 445 0.63 3.79 -6.19
N GLY A 446 1.89 4.22 -6.03
CA GLY A 446 2.23 5.64 -5.99
C GLY A 446 1.89 6.40 -7.27
N ASP A 447 1.91 5.73 -8.42
CA ASP A 447 1.58 6.31 -9.73
C ASP A 447 0.11 6.77 -9.83
N TYR A 448 -0.75 6.32 -8.91
CA TYR A 448 -2.21 6.59 -8.90
C TYR A 448 -2.68 7.38 -7.67
N LEU A 449 -1.77 7.83 -6.81
CA LEU A 449 -2.10 8.66 -5.63
C LEU A 449 -2.23 10.14 -5.97
N VAL A 450 -1.50 10.61 -6.97
CA VAL A 450 -1.66 11.95 -7.53
C VAL A 450 -2.79 11.88 -8.56
N SER A 451 -3.82 12.72 -8.40
CA SER A 451 -4.79 12.90 -9.48
C SER A 451 -4.07 13.51 -10.68
N GLU A 452 -4.19 12.90 -11.86
CA GLU A 452 -3.72 13.53 -13.09
C GLU A 452 -4.41 14.90 -13.23
N ASP A 453 -3.63 15.96 -13.21
CA ASP A 453 -4.09 17.27 -13.66
C ASP A 453 -4.39 17.15 -15.16
N PRO A 454 -5.60 17.51 -15.64
CA PRO A 454 -5.98 17.39 -17.05
C PRO A 454 -5.22 18.35 -17.99
N ASN A 455 -4.15 18.99 -17.51
CA ASN A 455 -3.33 19.97 -18.22
C ASN A 455 -1.95 19.43 -18.68
N PHE A 456 -1.61 18.17 -18.41
CA PHE A 456 -0.44 17.53 -19.01
C PHE A 456 -0.80 16.88 -20.36
N PRO A 457 -0.28 17.37 -21.50
CA PRO A 457 -0.53 16.72 -22.78
C PRO A 457 0.20 15.36 -22.84
N PRO A 458 -0.42 14.31 -23.42
CA PRO A 458 0.27 13.04 -23.62
C PRO A 458 1.50 13.23 -24.52
N SER A 459 2.60 12.56 -24.17
CA SER A 459 3.85 12.64 -24.95
C SER A 459 3.66 11.97 -26.32
N ASN A 460 3.67 12.77 -27.38
CA ASN A 460 3.38 12.33 -28.75
C ASN A 460 4.28 11.19 -29.24
N LYS A 461 3.63 10.10 -29.69
CA LYS A 461 4.12 9.22 -30.77
C LYS A 461 2.95 8.72 -31.64
N ASP A 462 2.45 9.60 -32.49
CA ASP A 462 1.68 9.24 -33.69
C ASP A 462 2.64 8.95 -34.85
N PRO A 463 2.32 7.99 -35.76
CA PRO A 463 1.33 8.21 -36.83
C PRO A 463 0.37 7.01 -37.04
N ALA A 464 -0.79 7.09 -37.70
CA ALA A 464 -1.43 8.11 -38.55
C ALA A 464 -2.98 8.00 -38.46
N PRO A 465 -3.79 8.95 -38.98
CA PRO A 465 -5.23 8.98 -38.72
C PRO A 465 -6.06 8.01 -39.59
N ILE A 466 -7.13 7.47 -39.00
CA ILE A 466 -8.18 6.72 -39.71
C ILE A 466 -9.33 7.72 -40.04
N PRO A 467 -9.86 7.75 -41.27
CA PRO A 467 -10.80 8.81 -41.68
C PRO A 467 -12.24 8.54 -41.21
N GLU A 468 -12.82 9.51 -40.51
CA GLU A 468 -14.27 9.57 -40.27
C GLU A 468 -15.02 10.06 -41.52
N GLY A 469 -16.09 9.36 -41.88
CA GLY A 469 -17.01 9.77 -42.93
C GLY A 469 -18.24 10.50 -42.37
N MET A 470 -18.52 11.66 -42.97
CA MET A 470 -19.82 12.39 -43.07
C MET A 470 -21.06 11.63 -42.55
N SER A 471 -22.05 12.22 -41.86
CA SER A 471 -22.68 13.53 -42.04
C SER A 471 -23.62 13.81 -40.84
N GLY A 472 -23.91 15.05 -40.42
CA GLY A 472 -23.43 16.32 -40.97
C GLY A 472 -23.96 17.55 -40.21
N ALA A 473 -23.61 18.74 -40.72
CA ALA A 473 -24.38 19.96 -40.50
C ALA A 473 -25.82 19.74 -41.00
N GLU A 474 -26.85 20.44 -40.56
CA GLU A 474 -27.01 21.87 -40.22
C GLU A 474 -28.33 21.91 -39.41
N VAL A 475 -28.62 22.77 -38.43
CA VAL A 475 -28.67 24.24 -38.48
C VAL A 475 -28.74 24.76 -37.03
N GLU A 476 -27.76 25.55 -36.60
CA GLU A 476 -28.05 26.58 -35.59
C GLU A 476 -28.86 27.70 -36.26
N LYS A 477 -30.06 27.99 -35.75
CA LYS A 477 -30.67 29.32 -35.93
C LYS A 477 -31.70 29.65 -34.86
N ARG A 478 -31.26 30.51 -33.94
CA ARG A 478 -32.04 31.63 -33.37
C ARG A 478 -33.36 31.26 -32.68
N LEU A 479 -33.29 30.83 -31.42
CA LEU A 479 -34.44 30.91 -30.52
C LEU A 479 -34.41 32.23 -29.73
N ASN A 480 -34.98 33.26 -30.34
CA ASN A 480 -35.33 34.50 -29.68
C ASN A 480 -36.86 34.68 -29.79
N GLY A 481 -37.57 34.68 -28.66
CA GLY A 481 -38.94 35.21 -28.58
C GLY A 481 -40.13 34.23 -28.64
N ARG A 482 -40.56 33.80 -27.44
CA ARG A 482 -41.95 33.91 -26.91
C ARG A 482 -43.15 33.16 -27.54
N ALA A 483 -43.94 32.62 -26.59
CA ALA A 483 -45.41 32.80 -26.40
C ALA A 483 -46.40 31.70 -26.84
N TYR A 484 -46.96 31.00 -25.81
CA TYR A 484 -48.29 30.35 -25.70
C TYR A 484 -48.67 29.31 -26.78
N GLN A 485 -49.52 28.29 -26.56
CA GLN A 485 -50.50 27.91 -25.54
C GLN A 485 -50.44 26.35 -25.47
N GLY A 486 -50.43 25.65 -24.34
CA GLY A 486 -51.59 25.43 -23.47
C GLY A 486 -52.39 24.17 -23.86
N ASP A 487 -52.07 23.00 -23.28
CA ASP A 487 -53.11 22.11 -22.72
C ASP A 487 -52.58 21.00 -21.79
N GLN A 488 -53.47 20.44 -20.95
CA GLN A 488 -53.14 19.54 -19.83
C GLN A 488 -53.19 18.03 -20.20
N LYS A 489 -52.32 17.20 -19.60
CA LYS A 489 -52.75 16.07 -18.75
C LYS A 489 -51.63 15.34 -17.97
N GLN A 490 -52.08 14.66 -16.92
CA GLN A 490 -51.42 14.16 -15.71
C GLN A 490 -50.32 13.07 -15.85
N ILE A 491 -49.32 13.20 -14.96
CA ILE A 491 -48.79 12.17 -14.03
C ILE A 491 -48.28 10.83 -14.63
N SER A 492 -46.96 10.61 -14.56
CA SER A 492 -46.36 9.60 -13.66
C SER A 492 -44.84 9.79 -13.55
N SER A 493 -44.27 9.43 -12.40
CA SER A 493 -42.93 9.81 -11.96
C SER A 493 -41.90 8.69 -12.13
N SER A 494 -40.78 8.95 -12.82
CA SER A 494 -39.51 8.25 -12.60
C SER A 494 -38.36 9.06 -13.22
N ILE A 495 -37.52 9.68 -12.39
CA ILE A 495 -36.28 10.34 -12.82
C ILE A 495 -35.11 9.73 -12.07
N ARG A 496 -34.16 9.17 -12.82
CA ARG A 496 -32.79 8.90 -12.34
C ARG A 496 -32.00 10.21 -12.37
N PRO A 497 -31.22 10.57 -11.34
CA PRO A 497 -30.27 11.67 -11.46
C PRO A 497 -29.04 11.20 -12.26
N SER A 498 -28.78 11.87 -13.38
CA SER A 498 -27.49 11.83 -14.07
C SER A 498 -26.43 12.58 -13.25
N GLY A 499 -25.18 12.13 -13.32
CA GLY A 499 -24.13 12.55 -12.39
C GLY A 499 -23.56 13.95 -12.63
N THR A 500 -23.23 14.63 -11.53
CA THR A 500 -22.53 15.94 -11.48
C THR A 500 -21.29 15.84 -10.56
N SER A 501 -20.38 14.92 -10.86
CA SER A 501 -19.19 14.68 -10.00
C SER A 501 -17.96 15.54 -10.34
N ASN A 502 -17.84 16.06 -11.56
CA ASN A 502 -16.58 16.68 -12.02
C ASN A 502 -16.45 18.17 -11.67
N THR A 503 -17.56 18.91 -11.59
CA THR A 503 -17.51 20.37 -11.36
C THR A 503 -17.14 20.74 -9.92
N VAL A 504 -17.44 19.88 -8.95
CA VAL A 504 -17.11 20.10 -7.53
C VAL A 504 -15.61 19.86 -7.27
N PHE A 505 -14.98 18.93 -7.98
CA PHE A 505 -13.57 18.57 -7.78
C PHE A 505 -12.61 19.72 -8.09
N ILE A 506 -12.86 20.47 -9.17
CA ILE A 506 -12.01 21.59 -9.63
C ILE A 506 -12.06 22.78 -8.66
N LEU A 507 -13.19 23.00 -7.98
CA LEU A 507 -13.33 24.08 -7.00
C LEU A 507 -12.53 23.82 -5.72
N VAL A 508 -12.37 22.57 -5.31
CA VAL A 508 -11.64 22.19 -4.09
C VAL A 508 -10.11 22.32 -4.30
N THR A 509 -9.57 21.92 -5.44
CA THR A 509 -8.12 22.05 -5.74
C THR A 509 -7.68 23.51 -5.91
N CYS A 510 -8.52 24.37 -6.50
CA CYS A 510 -8.25 25.81 -6.60
C CYS A 510 -8.24 26.52 -5.23
N LEU A 511 -9.07 26.09 -4.27
CA LEU A 511 -9.02 26.61 -2.89
C LEU A 511 -7.75 26.16 -2.15
N TRP A 512 -7.27 24.95 -2.42
CA TRP A 512 -6.06 24.39 -1.79
C TRP A 512 -4.78 25.13 -2.22
N THR A 513 -4.65 25.45 -3.52
CA THR A 513 -3.53 26.25 -4.04
C THR A 513 -3.56 27.70 -3.53
N PHE A 514 -4.75 28.28 -3.33
CA PHE A 514 -4.87 29.62 -2.76
C PHE A 514 -4.40 29.68 -1.30
N PHE A 515 -4.64 28.64 -0.51
CA PHE A 515 -4.22 28.57 0.90
C PHE A 515 -2.69 28.53 1.07
N LEU A 516 -2.01 27.79 0.19
CA LEU A 516 -0.55 27.71 0.15
C LEU A 516 0.12 29.00 -0.32
N LEU A 517 -0.50 29.73 -1.26
CA LEU A 517 0.03 30.99 -1.80
C LEU A 517 -0.26 32.22 -0.92
N ALA A 518 -1.37 32.22 -0.16
CA ALA A 518 -1.76 33.35 0.69
C ALA A 518 -0.99 33.43 2.02
N PHE A 519 -0.47 32.31 2.54
CA PHE A 519 0.18 32.25 3.87
C PHE A 519 1.60 31.64 3.90
N PRO A 520 2.55 32.09 3.05
CA PRO A 520 3.91 31.54 3.00
C PRO A 520 4.72 31.72 4.30
N ARG A 521 4.24 32.55 5.26
CA ARG A 521 4.88 32.78 6.56
C ARG A 521 4.32 31.96 7.73
N LEU A 522 3.20 31.23 7.59
CA LEU A 522 2.75 30.31 8.65
C LEU A 522 3.53 28.99 8.67
N VAL A 523 4.08 28.57 7.52
CA VAL A 523 4.86 27.31 7.41
C VAL A 523 6.21 27.41 8.15
N LEU A 524 6.75 28.63 8.33
CA LEU A 524 8.09 28.83 8.90
C LEU A 524 8.16 28.80 10.44
N VAL A 525 7.03 28.80 11.15
CA VAL A 525 6.99 28.71 12.63
C VAL A 525 7.01 27.26 13.12
N TRP A 526 6.77 26.29 12.22
CA TRP A 526 6.74 24.86 12.54
C TRP A 526 8.11 24.18 12.63
N TYR A 527 9.21 24.94 12.63
CA TYR A 527 10.59 24.39 12.58
C TYR A 527 11.35 24.38 13.92
N PHE A 528 10.74 24.86 15.02
CA PHE A 528 11.31 24.76 16.36
C PHE A 528 10.22 24.55 17.42
N HIS A 529 10.00 23.29 17.82
CA HIS A 529 9.78 22.83 19.20
C HIS A 529 9.19 21.40 19.20
N PHE A 530 9.98 20.44 19.68
CA PHE A 530 9.63 19.31 20.58
C PHE A 530 10.70 18.21 20.48
N GLU A 531 11.86 18.49 21.07
CA GLU A 531 12.53 17.44 21.86
C GLU A 531 11.85 17.38 23.25
N ASP A 532 12.25 16.42 24.09
CA ASP A 532 11.69 16.14 25.43
C ASP A 532 10.29 15.47 25.48
N ILE A 533 10.26 14.19 25.09
CA ILE A 533 9.50 13.18 25.85
C ILE A 533 10.50 12.15 26.40
N HIS A 534 11.12 12.48 27.54
CA HIS A 534 11.86 11.53 28.35
C HIS A 534 10.90 10.80 29.30
N ILE A 535 10.53 9.56 28.96
CA ILE A 535 9.90 8.64 29.92
C ILE A 535 11.00 7.99 30.76
N PHE A 536 10.96 8.23 32.07
CA PHE A 536 11.91 7.68 33.03
C PHE A 536 11.69 6.16 33.23
N LEU A 537 12.77 5.41 33.20
CA LEU A 537 12.83 4.04 33.74
C LEU A 537 12.73 4.09 35.28
N PRO A 538 12.09 3.09 35.93
CA PRO A 538 12.20 2.94 37.38
C PRO A 538 13.65 2.54 37.75
N ARG A 539 14.19 3.17 38.81
CA ARG A 539 15.46 2.73 39.41
C ARG A 539 15.23 1.47 40.23
N GLU A 540 16.13 0.51 40.10
CA GLU A 540 16.30 -0.57 41.09
C GLU A 540 17.01 0.00 42.32
N ASP A 541 16.43 -0.17 43.51
CA ASP A 541 17.08 0.13 44.77
C ASP A 541 17.95 -1.04 45.25
N TYR A 542 19.16 -0.73 45.69
CA TYR A 542 20.12 -1.69 46.23
C TYR A 542 19.64 -2.25 47.58
N CYS A 543 19.68 -3.58 47.72
CA CYS A 543 19.70 -4.24 49.03
C CYS A 543 20.74 -5.38 49.07
N THR A 544 21.98 -5.02 49.38
CA THR A 544 23.05 -5.95 49.75
C THR A 544 23.00 -6.24 51.26
N VAL A 545 22.59 -7.45 51.67
CA VAL A 545 23.01 -8.04 52.95
C VAL A 545 23.17 -9.57 52.83
N LYS A 546 24.44 -10.00 52.88
CA LYS A 546 24.95 -11.38 53.07
C LYS A 546 24.76 -12.40 51.95
#